data_AF-A0A9D2I4H0-F1
#
_entry.id   AF-A0A9D2I4H0-F1
#
_cell.length_a   1.000
_cell.length_b   1.000
_cell.length_c   1.000
_cell.angle_alpha   90.00
_cell.angle_beta   90.00
_cell.angle_gamma   90.00
#
_symmetry.space_group_name_H-M   'P 1'
#
loop_
_entity.id
_entity.type
_entity.pdbx_description
1 polymer ?
#
loop_
_entity_poly.entity_id
_entity_poly.type
_entity_poly.pdbx_seq_one_letter_code
_entity_poly.pdbx_strand_id
1 'polypeptide(L)' 'MKNAKGRVFKYGDNIDTDVIIPARYLNSSDPAELASHCMEDIDRDFIKKVQKGDIIVAEKNFGCGSSRE' A
#
# COMPACT_ATOMS: atom_id res chain seq x y z
N MET A 1 9.95 -13.92 -20.49
CA MET A 1 9.42 -13.25 -19.27
C MET A 1 8.46 -12.15 -19.69
N LYS A 2 7.32 -11.99 -19.00
CA LYS A 2 6.46 -10.80 -19.19
C LYS A 2 6.96 -9.71 -18.25
N ASN A 3 7.22 -8.52 -18.78
CA ASN A 3 7.66 -7.37 -17.98
C ASN A 3 6.43 -6.68 -17.37
N ALA A 4 6.52 -6.27 -16.10
CA ALA A 4 5.55 -5.36 -15.51
C ALA A 4 5.68 -3.96 -16.13
N LYS A 5 4.54 -3.29 -16.38
CA LYS A 5 4.48 -1.92 -16.91
C LYS A 5 3.28 -1.20 -16.27
N GLY A 6 3.54 -0.05 -15.67
CA GLY A 6 2.52 0.78 -15.03
C GLY A 6 3.11 2.08 -14.49
N ARG A 7 2.26 2.97 -13.96
CA ARG A 7 2.71 4.20 -13.30
C ARG A 7 3.31 3.83 -11.94
N VAL A 8 4.37 4.52 -11.56
CA VAL A 8 5.02 4.34 -10.26
C VAL A 8 4.46 5.31 -9.23
N PHE A 9 4.06 4.78 -8.08
CA PHE A 9 3.89 5.52 -6.83
C PHE A 9 5.16 5.33 -6.01
N LYS A 10 5.88 6.43 -5.77
CA LYS A 10 7.17 6.40 -5.08
C LYS A 10 7.03 6.87 -3.63
N TYR A 11 7.51 6.07 -2.69
CA TYR A 11 7.57 6.38 -1.26
C TYR A 11 9.01 6.29 -0.73
N GLY A 12 9.23 6.80 0.49
CA GLY A 12 10.54 6.86 1.14
C GLY A 12 10.93 5.55 1.86
N ASP A 13 11.81 5.69 2.85
CA ASP A 13 12.25 4.61 3.73
C ASP A 13 11.20 4.31 4.83
N ASN A 14 11.24 3.09 5.38
CA ASN A 14 10.51 2.66 6.58
C ASN A 14 8.98 2.85 6.49
N ILE A 15 8.40 2.52 5.33
CA ILE A 15 6.95 2.44 5.19
C ILE A 15 6.49 1.17 5.92
N ASP A 16 5.94 1.34 7.12
CA ASP A 16 5.52 0.23 7.97
C ASP A 16 4.12 -0.29 7.64
N THR A 17 3.75 -1.41 8.26
CA THR A 17 2.46 -2.06 8.02
C THR A 17 1.25 -1.25 8.51
N ASP A 18 1.43 -0.31 9.45
CA ASP A 18 0.38 0.62 9.89
C ASP A 18 0.13 1.73 8.87
N VAL A 19 1.18 2.17 8.20
CA VAL A 19 1.11 3.15 7.11
C VAL A 19 0.52 2.53 5.84
N ILE A 20 0.83 1.25 5.57
CA ILE A 20 0.27 0.54 4.41
C ILE A 20 -1.23 0.26 4.59
N ILE A 21 -1.61 -0.28 5.75
CA ILE A 21 -3.00 -0.57 6.09
C ILE A 21 -3.22 -0.32 7.59
N PRO A 22 -3.90 0.77 7.98
CA PRO A 22 -4.02 1.12 9.39
C PRO A 22 -4.75 0.06 10.22
N ALA A 23 -4.25 -0.19 11.45
CA ALA A 23 -4.79 -1.23 12.34
C ALA A 23 -6.31 -1.13 12.61
N ARG A 24 -6.87 0.08 12.51
CA ARG A 24 -8.31 0.36 12.67
C ARG A 24 -9.21 -0.35 11.65
N TYR A 25 -8.66 -0.85 10.53
CA TYR A 25 -9.40 -1.60 9.51
C TYR A 25 -9.22 -3.12 9.60
N LEU A 26 -8.37 -3.61 10.51
CA LEU A 26 -8.06 -5.03 10.65
C LEU A 26 -9.14 -5.81 11.43
N ASN A 27 -10.30 -5.19 11.67
CA ASN A 27 -11.52 -5.87 12.07
C ASN A 27 -12.22 -6.55 10.87
N SER A 28 -11.82 -6.23 9.64
CA SER A 28 -12.25 -6.88 8.41
C SER A 28 -11.13 -7.74 7.82
N SER A 29 -11.51 -8.82 7.16
CA SER A 29 -10.64 -9.65 6.34
C SER A 29 -11.03 -9.63 4.87
N ASP A 30 -11.96 -8.74 4.46
CA ASP A 30 -12.34 -8.58 3.07
C ASP A 30 -11.23 -7.82 2.32
N PRO A 31 -10.56 -8.44 1.33
CA PRO A 31 -9.51 -7.77 0.58
C PRO A 31 -10.00 -6.50 -0.13
N ALA A 32 -11.27 -6.43 -0.54
CA ALA A 32 -11.80 -5.25 -1.21
C ALA A 32 -11.96 -4.07 -0.24
N GLU A 33 -12.41 -4.34 0.99
CA GLU A 33 -12.51 -3.34 2.05
C GLU A 33 -11.13 -2.83 2.47
N LEU A 34 -10.20 -3.73 2.77
CA LEU A 34 -8.83 -3.37 3.14
C LEU A 34 -8.12 -2.59 2.02
N ALA A 35 -8.32 -2.99 0.76
CA ALA A 35 -7.76 -2.29 -0.38
C ALA A 35 -8.28 -0.85 -0.49
N SER A 36 -9.49 -0.55 -0.02
CA SER A 36 -10.07 0.81 -0.07
C SER A 36 -9.44 1.79 0.92
N HIS A 37 -8.61 1.29 1.84
CA HIS A 37 -7.89 2.06 2.87
C HIS A 37 -6.37 2.00 2.72
N CYS A 38 -5.87 1.42 1.64
CA CYS A 38 -4.43 1.27 1.41
C CYS A 38 -3.73 2.64 1.28
N MET A 39 -2.61 2.80 1.98
CA MET A 39 -1.73 3.99 1.99
C MET A 39 -2.39 5.30 2.48
N GLU A 40 -3.61 5.27 3.04
CA GLU A 40 -4.40 6.49 3.24
C GLU A 40 -3.80 7.50 4.21
N ASP A 41 -2.98 7.05 5.17
CA ASP A 41 -2.35 7.91 6.19
C ASP A 41 -1.17 8.72 5.62
N ILE A 42 -0.58 8.29 4.49
CA ILE A 42 0.54 8.98 3.84
C ILE A 42 0.23 9.51 2.44
N ASP A 43 -0.76 8.94 1.75
CA ASP A 43 -1.28 9.41 0.47
C ASP A 43 -2.81 9.24 0.41
N ARG A 44 -3.52 10.25 0.90
CA ARG A 44 -5.00 10.29 0.96
C ARG A 44 -5.69 10.18 -0.40
N ASP A 45 -4.96 10.38 -1.49
CA ASP A 45 -5.48 10.29 -2.85
C ASP A 45 -5.04 9.01 -3.57
N PHE A 46 -4.24 8.15 -2.93
CA PHE A 46 -3.72 6.92 -3.52
C PHE A 46 -4.84 6.08 -4.15
N ILE A 47 -5.90 5.80 -3.39
CA ILE A 47 -7.04 4.98 -3.84
C ILE A 47 -7.81 5.61 -5.00
N LYS A 48 -7.83 6.94 -5.10
CA LYS A 48 -8.48 7.63 -6.23
C LYS A 48 -7.63 7.59 -7.49
N LYS A 49 -6.31 7.45 -7.33
CA LYS A 49 -5.35 7.53 -8.43
C LYS A 49 -4.99 6.15 -8.95
N VAL A 50 -4.76 5.18 -8.06
CA VAL A 50 -4.19 3.86 -8.38
C VAL A 50 -5.06 3.12 -9.39
N GLN A 51 -4.41 2.50 -10.37
CA GLN A 51 -5.06 1.65 -11.35
C GLN A 51 -4.41 0.28 -11.38
N LYS A 52 -5.15 -0.71 -11.87
CA LYS A 52 -4.62 -2.06 -12.06
C LYS A 52 -3.38 -2.00 -12.96
N GLY A 53 -2.27 -2.53 -12.46
CA GLY A 53 -0.99 -2.56 -13.14
C GLY A 53 -0.01 -1.48 -12.69
N ASP A 54 -0.46 -0.49 -11.91
CA ASP A 54 0.43 0.46 -11.24
C ASP A 54 1.35 -0.25 -10.23
N ILE A 55 2.47 0.41 -9.93
CA ILE A 55 3.59 -0.17 -9.18
C ILE A 55 3.89 0.73 -7.99
N ILE A 56 4.01 0.14 -6.80
CA ILE A 56 4.58 0.80 -5.63
C ILE A 56 6.08 0.58 -5.64
N VAL A 57 6.83 1.67 -5.49
CA VAL A 57 8.28 1.65 -5.25
C VAL A 57 8.53 2.39 -3.95
N ALA A 58 9.17 1.73 -3.00
CA ALA A 58 9.67 2.35 -1.80
C ALA A 58 11.18 2.18 -1.74
N GLU A 59 11.83 2.97 -0.89
CA GLU A 59 13.27 2.86 -0.65
C GLU A 59 13.52 1.67 0.31
N LYS A 60 14.18 1.87 1.46
CA LYS A 60 14.54 0.76 2.35
C LYS A 60 13.39 0.38 3.29
N ASN A 61 13.35 -0.90 3.66
CA ASN A 61 12.54 -1.42 4.77
C ASN A 61 11.01 -1.24 4.60
N PHE A 62 10.50 -1.39 3.38
CA PHE A 62 9.07 -1.40 3.10
C PHE A 62 8.39 -2.63 3.72
N GLY A 63 7.25 -2.44 4.38
CA GLY A 63 6.51 -3.47 5.10
C GLY A 63 7.07 -3.79 6.49
N CYS A 64 7.87 -2.91 7.09
CA CYS A 64 8.37 -3.11 8.45
C CYS A 64 7.25 -2.97 9.50
N GLY A 65 7.56 -3.28 10.76
CA GLY A 65 6.60 -3.14 11.87
C GLY A 65 5.88 -4.43 12.22
N SER A 66 4.57 -4.35 12.46
CA SER A 66 3.78 -5.50 12.92
C SER A 66 3.58 -6.57 11.83
N SER A 67 3.50 -7.83 12.24
CA SER A 67 3.19 -8.94 11.33
C SER A 67 1.74 -8.80 10.83
N ARG A 68 1.58 -8.58 9.52
CA ARG A 68 0.30 -8.55 8.80
C ARG A 68 0.43 -9.35 7.52
N GLU A 69 -0.66 -9.99 7.13
CA GLU A 69 -0.83 -10.61 5.81
C GLU A 69 -1.30 -9.55 4.81
#